data_AF-A0A971XI21-F1
#
_entry.id   AF-A0A971XI21-F1
#
_cell.length_a   1.000
_cell.length_b   1.000
_cell.length_c   1.000
_cell.angle_alpha   90.00
_cell.angle_beta   90.00
_cell.angle_gamma   90.00
#
_symmetry.space_group_name_H-M   'P 1'
#
loop_
_entity.id
_entity.type
_entity.pdbx_description
1 polymer ?
#
loop_
_entity_poly.entity_id
_entity_poly.type
_entity_poly.pdbx_seq_one_letter_code
_entity_poly.pdbx_strand_id
1 'polypeptide(L)'
;MDGGRTFFKQRDLQISDVALRVGSNRTYVSNYLNRELNLSFSDYINKYRIDYAKSLMSIKNNPLTILEVSEQSGFANEVSFYRNFKKFTGTSPKKWHKQLLTSIQ
;
A
#
# COMPACT_ATOMS: atom_id res chain seq x y z
N MET A 1 -3.86 -20.80 -7.20
CA MET A 1 -4.50 -20.09 -6.08
C MET A 1 -3.65 -18.88 -5.72
N ASP A 2 -4.02 -17.69 -6.21
CA ASP A 2 -3.19 -16.47 -6.14
C ASP A 2 -3.51 -15.59 -4.91
N GLY A 3 -4.10 -16.18 -3.85
CA GLY A 3 -4.69 -15.48 -2.69
C GLY A 3 -3.70 -14.82 -1.72
N GLY A 4 -2.39 -14.87 -2.01
CA GLY A 4 -1.35 -14.16 -1.26
C GLY A 4 -1.12 -12.72 -1.73
N ARG A 5 -1.25 -12.46 -3.03
CA ARG A 5 -0.82 -11.21 -3.67
C ARG A 5 -1.76 -10.02 -3.46
N THR A 6 -2.90 -10.20 -2.80
CA THR A 6 -3.93 -9.15 -2.66
C THR A 6 -4.45 -8.98 -1.24
N PHE A 7 -3.94 -9.72 -0.26
CA PHE A 7 -4.45 -9.70 1.12
C PHE A 7 -4.43 -8.30 1.75
N PHE A 8 -3.40 -7.52 1.44
CA PHE A 8 -3.25 -6.13 1.89
C PHE A 8 -4.39 -5.21 1.40
N LYS A 9 -5.17 -5.61 0.38
CA LYS A 9 -6.29 -4.82 -0.16
C LYS A 9 -7.54 -4.84 0.74
N GLN A 10 -7.63 -5.77 1.69
CA GLN A 10 -8.73 -5.82 2.66
C GLN A 10 -8.68 -4.57 3.54
N ARG A 11 -9.77 -3.77 3.52
CA ARG A 11 -9.80 -2.44 4.16
C ARG A 11 -9.74 -2.53 5.68
N ASP A 12 -10.36 -3.56 6.23
CA ASP A 12 -10.47 -3.89 7.65
C ASP A 12 -9.36 -4.82 8.15
N LEU A 13 -8.34 -5.10 7.33
CA LEU A 13 -7.23 -5.98 7.68
C LEU A 13 -6.59 -5.58 9.00
N GLN A 14 -6.62 -6.50 9.96
CA GLN A 14 -6.04 -6.36 11.28
C GLN A 14 -4.74 -7.17 11.39
N ILE A 15 -3.94 -6.80 12.37
CA ILE A 15 -2.73 -7.55 12.74
C ILE A 15 -3.04 -8.98 13.20
N SER A 16 -4.24 -9.22 13.74
CA SER A 16 -4.72 -10.56 14.10
C SER A 16 -4.87 -11.47 12.88
N ASP A 17 -5.33 -10.93 11.75
CA ASP A 17 -5.54 -11.70 10.53
C ASP A 17 -4.20 -12.15 9.94
N VAL A 18 -3.19 -11.26 9.99
CA VAL A 18 -1.82 -11.59 9.62
C VAL A 18 -1.23 -12.62 10.58
N ALA A 19 -1.38 -12.42 11.89
CA ALA A 19 -0.88 -13.35 12.90
C ALA A 19 -1.43 -14.76 12.70
N LEU A 20 -2.74 -14.88 12.47
CA LEU A 20 -3.38 -16.16 12.18
C LEU A 20 -2.80 -16.80 10.91
N ARG A 21 -2.63 -16.02 9.84
CA ARG A 21 -2.13 -16.51 8.56
C ARG A 21 -0.68 -17.02 8.61
N VAL A 22 0.14 -16.44 9.49
CA VAL A 22 1.55 -16.84 9.65
C VAL A 22 1.77 -17.82 10.81
N GLY A 23 0.70 -18.30 11.46
CA GLY A 23 0.81 -19.23 12.58
C GLY A 23 1.48 -18.63 13.83
N SER A 24 1.26 -17.34 14.08
CA SER A 24 1.85 -16.59 15.20
C SER A 24 0.78 -15.85 16.01
N ASN A 25 1.20 -14.96 16.91
CA ASN A 25 0.31 -14.11 17.70
C ASN A 25 0.54 -12.62 17.39
N ARG A 26 -0.48 -11.80 17.70
CA ARG A 26 -0.46 -10.34 17.48
C ARG A 26 0.77 -9.67 18.09
N THR A 27 1.15 -10.05 19.31
CA THR A 27 2.27 -9.44 20.04
C THR A 27 3.59 -9.70 19.32
N TYR A 28 3.83 -10.94 18.89
CA TYR A 28 5.04 -11.30 18.17
C TYR A 28 5.14 -10.55 16.83
N VAL A 29 4.06 -10.55 16.03
CA VAL A 29 4.03 -9.81 14.76
C VAL A 29 4.26 -8.32 15.00
N SER A 30 3.59 -7.72 16.00
CA SER A 30 3.76 -6.30 16.30
C SER A 30 5.19 -5.98 16.74
N ASN A 31 5.78 -6.83 17.57
CA ASN A 31 7.15 -6.63 18.06
C ASN A 31 8.15 -6.75 16.92
N TYR A 32 7.98 -7.75 16.04
CA TYR A 32 8.82 -7.91 14.86
C TYR A 32 8.75 -6.68 13.95
N LEU A 33 7.55 -6.21 13.61
CA LEU A 33 7.38 -5.03 12.76
C LEU A 33 8.00 -3.77 13.40
N ASN A 34 7.76 -3.54 14.69
CA ASN A 34 8.27 -2.35 15.37
C ASN A 34 9.78 -2.41 15.62
N ARG A 35 10.36 -3.57 15.96
CA ARG A 35 11.78 -3.68 16.36
C ARG A 35 12.70 -3.95 15.18
N GLU A 36 12.31 -4.87 14.30
CA GLU A 36 13.16 -5.32 13.20
C GLU A 36 12.98 -4.44 11.96
N LEU A 37 11.76 -3.97 11.70
CA LEU A 37 11.46 -3.15 10.52
C LEU A 37 11.28 -1.67 10.84
N ASN A 38 11.19 -1.30 12.13
CA ASN A 38 10.86 0.07 12.57
C ASN A 38 9.57 0.61 11.94
N LEU A 39 8.56 -0.26 11.81
CA LEU A 39 7.26 0.07 11.21
C LEU A 39 6.11 -0.33 12.14
N SER A 40 5.09 0.54 12.21
CA SER A 40 3.79 0.12 12.72
C SER A 40 3.13 -0.88 11.74
N PHE A 41 2.17 -1.66 12.23
CA PHE A 41 1.38 -2.55 11.37
C PHE A 41 0.70 -1.79 10.20
N SER A 42 0.09 -0.65 10.51
CA SER A 42 -0.54 0.20 9.51
C SER A 42 0.46 0.68 8.45
N ASP A 43 1.67 1.05 8.87
CA ASP A 43 2.73 1.45 7.92
C ASP A 43 3.18 0.29 7.05
N TYR A 44 3.35 -0.89 7.63
CA TYR A 44 3.70 -2.09 6.89
C TYR A 44 2.68 -2.38 5.79
N ILE A 45 1.38 -2.45 6.12
CA ILE A 45 0.32 -2.68 5.13
C ILE A 45 0.24 -1.54 4.12
N ASN A 46 0.25 -0.29 4.56
CA ASN A 46 0.14 0.86 3.66
C ASN A 46 1.34 0.94 2.70
N LYS A 47 2.53 0.50 3.10
CA LYS A 47 3.68 0.40 2.18
C LYS A 47 3.36 -0.54 1.02
N TYR A 48 2.84 -1.74 1.29
CA TYR A 48 2.41 -2.67 0.23
C TYR A 48 1.32 -2.06 -0.67
N ARG A 49 0.35 -1.36 -0.07
CA ARG A 49 -0.71 -0.67 -0.83
C ARG A 49 -0.14 0.41 -1.75
N ILE A 50 0.83 1.20 -1.28
CA ILE A 50 1.48 2.24 -2.10
C ILE A 50 2.35 1.63 -3.19
N ASP A 51 3.09 0.56 -2.90
CA ASP A 51 3.88 -0.16 -3.90
C ASP A 51 2.99 -0.73 -5.00
N TYR A 52 1.82 -1.26 -4.65
CA TYR A 52 0.80 -1.68 -5.62
C TYR A 52 0.20 -0.50 -6.40
N ALA A 53 -0.13 0.61 -5.75
CA ALA A 53 -0.61 1.82 -6.41
C ALA A 53 0.37 2.31 -7.49
N LYS A 54 1.67 2.34 -7.16
CA LYS A 54 2.73 2.68 -8.11
C LYS A 54 2.77 1.72 -9.30
N SER A 55 2.58 0.42 -9.06
CA SER A 55 2.53 -0.57 -10.14
C SER A 55 1.35 -0.31 -11.10
N LEU A 56 0.16 0.01 -10.57
CA LEU A 56 -1.00 0.39 -11.38
C LEU A 56 -0.71 1.67 -12.18
N MET A 57 -0.17 2.70 -11.52
CA MET A 57 0.15 3.98 -12.14
C MET A 57 1.28 3.88 -13.19
N SER A 58 2.03 2.78 -13.22
CA SER A 58 3.10 2.55 -14.20
C SER A 58 2.64 1.81 -15.46
N ILE A 59 1.38 1.39 -15.51
CA ILE A 59 0.81 0.77 -16.69
C ILE A 59 0.65 1.84 -17.78
N LYS A 60 1.24 1.61 -18.95
CA LYS A 60 1.12 2.52 -20.10
C LYS A 60 -0.34 2.64 -20.52
N ASN A 61 -0.79 3.87 -20.79
CA ASN A 61 -2.19 4.19 -21.14
C ASN A 61 -3.20 3.69 -20.09
N ASN A 62 -2.81 3.66 -18.81
CA ASN A 62 -3.74 3.30 -17.74
C ASN A 62 -4.94 4.28 -17.71
N PRO A 63 -6.18 3.81 -17.90
CA PRO A 63 -7.36 4.67 -17.86
C PRO A 63 -7.76 5.07 -16.44
N LEU A 64 -7.17 4.45 -15.41
CA LEU A 64 -7.56 4.66 -14.03
C LEU A 64 -7.19 6.07 -13.54
N THR A 65 -8.17 6.71 -12.91
CA THR A 65 -7.98 7.92 -12.13
C THR A 65 -7.20 7.63 -10.84
N ILE A 66 -6.64 8.68 -10.22
CA ILE A 66 -5.95 8.57 -8.92
C ILE A 66 -6.89 8.03 -7.83
N LEU A 67 -8.18 8.36 -7.90
CA LEU A 67 -9.21 7.85 -6.99
C LEU A 67 -9.35 6.32 -7.14
N GLU A 68 -9.53 5.84 -8.37
CA GLU A 68 -9.68 4.40 -8.64
C GLU A 68 -8.41 3.63 -8.27
N VAL A 69 -7.22 4.20 -8.52
CA VAL A 69 -5.95 3.61 -8.06
C VAL A 69 -5.92 3.48 -6.53
N SER A 70 -6.34 4.52 -5.81
CA SER A 70 -6.42 4.51 -4.35
C SER A 70 -7.35 3.39 -3.85
N GLU A 71 -8.54 3.28 -4.43
CA GLU A 71 -9.54 2.27 -4.06
C GLU A 71 -9.06 0.85 -4.37
N GLN A 72 -8.52 0.63 -5.58
CA GLN A 72 -7.98 -0.67 -5.99
C GLN A 72 -6.76 -1.10 -5.17
N SER A 73 -6.07 -0.14 -4.56
CA SER A 73 -4.95 -0.38 -3.65
C SER A 73 -5.39 -0.65 -2.21
N GLY A 74 -6.70 -0.63 -1.91
CA GLY A 74 -7.23 -0.99 -0.59
C GLY A 74 -7.31 0.17 0.41
N PHE A 75 -7.18 1.43 -0.04
CA PHE A 75 -7.45 2.57 0.82
C PHE A 75 -8.96 2.82 0.95
N ALA A 76 -9.38 3.25 2.15
CA ALA A 76 -10.77 3.57 2.44
C ALA A 76 -11.18 4.97 1.96
N ASN A 77 -10.22 5.90 1.85
CA ASN A 77 -10.45 7.26 1.40
C ASN A 77 -9.17 7.89 0.82
N GLU A 78 -9.35 8.92 -0.02
CA GLU A 78 -8.24 9.62 -0.67
C GLU A 78 -7.30 10.30 0.33
N VAL A 79 -7.83 10.89 1.42
CA VAL A 79 -7.00 11.63 2.39
C VAL A 79 -5.91 10.71 2.98
N SER A 80 -6.29 9.50 3.38
CA SER A 80 -5.35 8.49 3.88
C SER A 80 -4.38 8.04 2.79
N PHE A 81 -4.86 7.85 1.56
CA PHE A 81 -4.01 7.51 0.42
C PHE A 81 -2.95 8.58 0.16
N TYR A 82 -3.34 9.85 -0.01
CA TYR A 82 -2.42 10.95 -0.29
C TYR A 82 -1.36 11.10 0.81
N ARG A 83 -1.77 11.01 2.09
CA ARG A 83 -0.85 11.08 3.23
C ARG A 83 0.18 9.96 3.19
N ASN A 84 -0.26 8.71 3.01
CA ASN A 84 0.64 7.55 2.96
C ASN A 84 1.51 7.56 1.70
N PHE A 85 0.96 7.92 0.54
CA PHE A 85 1.71 8.02 -0.71
C PHE A 85 2.85 9.04 -0.56
N LYS A 86 2.56 10.23 -0.02
CA LYS A 86 3.59 11.23 0.24
C LYS A 86 4.60 10.76 1.29
N LYS A 87 4.16 10.09 2.36
CA LYS A 87 5.05 9.51 3.38
C LYS A 87 6.07 8.54 2.77
N PHE A 88 5.63 7.63 1.88
CA PHE A 88 6.49 6.57 1.36
C PHE A 88 7.22 6.91 0.06
N THR A 89 6.76 7.91 -0.70
CA THR A 89 7.38 8.30 -1.99
C THR A 89 8.03 9.68 -1.97
N GLY A 90 7.81 10.47 -0.91
CA GLY A 90 8.27 11.86 -0.80
C GLY A 90 7.45 12.87 -1.63
N THR A 91 6.47 12.44 -2.41
CA THR A 91 5.72 13.31 -3.34
C THR A 91 4.23 12.94 -3.42
N SER A 92 3.41 13.80 -4.01
CA SER A 92 1.98 13.49 -4.19
C SER A 92 1.77 12.49 -5.34
N PRO A 93 0.69 11.69 -5.32
CA PRO A 93 0.37 10.75 -6.41
C PRO A 93 0.35 11.42 -7.79
N LYS A 94 -0.30 12.58 -7.90
CA LYS A 94 -0.38 13.35 -9.17
C LYS A 94 1.00 13.76 -9.68
N LYS A 95 1.86 14.29 -8.80
CA LYS A 95 3.22 14.70 -9.18
C LYS A 95 4.07 13.50 -9.56
N TRP A 96 3.97 12.39 -8.80
CA TRP A 96 4.66 11.14 -9.09
C TRP A 96 4.27 10.59 -10.46
N HIS A 97 2.97 10.51 -10.77
CA HIS A 97 2.49 10.03 -12.07
C HIS A 97 3.00 10.88 -13.24
N LYS A 98 2.97 12.22 -13.08
CA LYS A 98 3.48 13.13 -14.10
C LYS A 98 4.98 12.91 -14.35
N GLN A 99 5.77 12.79 -13.28
CA GLN A 99 7.22 12.53 -13.39
C GLN A 99 7.47 11.20 -14.11
N LEU A 100 6.70 10.16 -13.80
CA LEU A 100 6.81 8.87 -14.46
C LEU A 100 6.57 8.97 -15.98
N LEU A 101 5.53 9.68 -16.40
CA LEU A 101 5.23 9.87 -17.83
C LEU A 101 6.32 10.65 -18.56
N THR A 102 6.92 11.66 -17.91
CA THR A 102 8.04 12.43 -18.49
C THR A 102 9.32 11.60 -18.60
N SER A 103 9.54 10.61 -17.73
CA SER A 103 10.71 9.71 -17.81
C SER A 103 10.57 8.57 -18.82
N ILE A 104 9.37 8.34 -19.38
CA ILE A 104 9.08 7.28 -20.35
C ILE A 104 9.00 7.85 -21.79
N GLN A 105 9.11 9.18 -21.96
CA GLN A 105 9.29 9.87 -23.24
C GLN A 105 10.77 10.05 -23.56
#